data_AF-A0A5Q4GY35-F1
#
_entry.id   AF-A0A5Q4GY35-F1
#
_cell.length_a   1.000
_cell.length_b   1.000
_cell.length_c   1.000
_cell.angle_alpha   90.00
_cell.angle_beta   90.00
_cell.angle_gamma   90.00
#
_symmetry.space_group_name_H-M   'P 1'
#
loop_
_entity.id
_entity.type
_entity.pdbx_description
1 polymer ?
#
loop_
_entity_poly.entity_id
_entity_poly.type
_entity_poly.pdbx_seq_one_letter_code
_entity_poly.pdbx_strand_id
1 'polypeptide(L)'
;MPGGSPGAAPMCLPIRATRAIKPCSRRSSKRPTAWPRPSVSTCPVSAPTRITCARCSSTVSCPQIRIRTSPSTFARSKKPTGDRSITTRPTACPVRTRKAKHKGDVSVHRDTFFQMVDDPTGLDHNAPDRFRLRLVRPIRCEEHVKCLHNPGDQAMSKNVSRRDFLKASGVIATAAAVTPQRILSGMDTATPAKKHWFKGNLHMHTQWSDGHPLAEWAVDWYKSHGYHFICPSDHNIFQSDELRFDGFGFSNQPSDVAAFEGENSLWKVVSPTPGWPRLLQSHIDQMVEKFGSDSVRKITVGDQTYVRMTPYDELEAQFAEPGKFLMIPGYEQTGGAPNGQQVHVNFVNVREIFPYIEAETPLEILERTFAKGQELYEGQDYLFFANHPLWRYYDFSPNDLIALPQIRVFELNNNAMGGFDAHPEGWTPEKFWDVVNAHRAAHGQPLMWGLGTDDRHSYEVPPKAWSVVRAANLCPHELLAAISAGDFYASNGLDFEEINFDGKTLAVKIDVPTEGRYRIEFIGTKKDYDASSRVIQVEKGERNPARKIDVYSDDIGVVLQAVEGTEGSYTLKSNDLYVRAKIVKVSDDLKPDWESEPAAWTQPYA
;
A
#
# COMPACT_ATOMS: atom_id res chain seq x y z
N MET A 1 0.92 54.13 69.80
CA MET A 1 0.35 55.07 68.80
C MET A 1 0.91 54.68 67.43
N PRO A 2 0.06 54.63 66.39
CA PRO A 2 -0.57 53.35 66.00
C PRO A 2 -0.45 53.07 64.48
N GLY A 3 -0.91 51.96 63.90
CA GLY A 3 -1.63 50.77 64.37
C GLY A 3 -2.32 50.11 63.15
N GLY A 4 -2.96 48.94 63.22
CA GLY A 4 -3.08 47.98 64.32
C GLY A 4 -3.75 46.68 63.84
N SER A 5 -3.37 45.55 64.44
CA SER A 5 -4.06 44.24 64.37
C SER A 5 -5.29 44.25 65.32
N PRO A 6 -6.00 43.13 65.63
CA PRO A 6 -5.90 41.72 65.19
C PRO A 6 -7.24 41.10 64.72
N GLY A 7 -7.31 39.86 64.22
CA GLY A 7 -7.40 38.58 64.96
C GLY A 7 -8.83 37.99 64.82
N ALA A 8 -9.20 36.73 65.02
CA ALA A 8 -8.59 35.42 65.23
C ALA A 8 -9.76 34.37 65.14
N ALA A 9 -9.49 33.07 65.04
CA ALA A 9 -10.50 31.97 64.98
C ALA A 9 -11.03 31.59 66.41
N PRO A 10 -11.75 30.45 66.73
CA PRO A 10 -12.19 29.27 65.93
C PRO A 10 -13.58 28.63 66.32
N MET A 11 -13.82 27.37 65.89
CA MET A 11 -14.67 26.28 66.49
C MET A 11 -16.02 25.79 65.86
N CYS A 12 -16.02 24.51 65.47
CA CYS A 12 -16.92 23.37 65.85
C CYS A 12 -18.48 23.33 65.70
N LEU A 13 -18.93 22.41 64.81
CA LEU A 13 -20.02 21.41 65.00
C LEU A 13 -21.51 21.90 65.15
N PRO A 14 -22.55 21.04 65.34
CA PRO A 14 -23.26 20.35 64.24
C PRO A 14 -24.82 20.37 64.32
N ILE A 15 -25.57 20.25 63.22
CA ILE A 15 -27.06 20.07 63.29
C ILE A 15 -27.61 19.00 62.30
N ARG A 16 -28.49 18.12 62.82
CA ARG A 16 -29.36 17.17 62.10
C ARG A 16 -30.80 17.71 62.01
N ALA A 17 -31.50 17.46 60.89
CA ALA A 17 -32.94 17.15 60.83
C ALA A 17 -33.26 16.65 59.39
N THR A 18 -33.58 15.39 59.06
CA THR A 18 -34.75 14.52 59.36
C THR A 18 -36.10 14.92 58.75
N ARG A 19 -36.61 14.02 57.87
CA ARG A 19 -38.05 13.71 57.59
C ARG A 19 -38.87 14.78 56.82
N ALA A 20 -39.91 14.47 56.03
CA ALA A 20 -40.49 13.18 55.59
C ALA A 20 -41.59 13.35 54.49
N ILE A 21 -41.88 12.26 53.75
CA ILE A 21 -43.23 11.80 53.28
C ILE A 21 -44.06 12.71 52.31
N LYS A 22 -44.23 12.24 51.05
CA LYS A 22 -45.48 11.77 50.35
C LYS A 22 -46.85 12.49 50.61
N PRO A 23 -47.92 12.26 49.81
CA PRO A 23 -48.06 11.69 48.44
C PRO A 23 -49.12 12.41 47.54
N CYS A 24 -49.48 11.83 46.38
CA CYS A 24 -50.85 11.67 45.80
C CYS A 24 -51.87 12.85 45.74
N SER A 25 -52.76 13.00 44.74
CA SER A 25 -53.03 12.28 43.47
C SER A 25 -54.29 12.82 42.77
N ARG A 26 -54.61 12.32 41.55
CA ARG A 26 -55.98 12.18 40.96
C ARG A 26 -56.68 13.51 40.56
N ARG A 27 -57.67 13.60 39.64
CA ARG A 27 -58.48 12.73 38.72
C ARG A 27 -59.23 13.73 37.76
N SER A 28 -59.94 13.43 36.65
CA SER A 28 -60.16 12.22 35.81
C SER A 28 -61.11 12.47 34.62
N SER A 29 -61.13 11.49 33.70
CA SER A 29 -62.33 10.88 33.05
C SER A 29 -62.81 11.49 31.71
N LYS A 30 -63.39 10.76 30.73
CA LYS A 30 -63.92 9.37 30.57
C LYS A 30 -63.48 8.84 29.15
N ARG A 31 -63.12 7.57 28.87
CA ARG A 31 -63.79 6.22 28.95
C ARG A 31 -64.97 6.01 27.96
N PRO A 32 -65.35 4.76 27.58
CA PRO A 32 -64.65 3.44 27.58
C PRO A 32 -64.80 2.63 26.25
N THR A 33 -63.99 1.60 25.96
CA THR A 33 -64.21 0.11 26.09
C THR A 33 -63.03 -0.64 25.37
N ALA A 34 -62.84 -1.98 25.28
CA ALA A 34 -63.11 -3.20 26.08
C ALA A 34 -62.13 -4.35 25.63
N TRP A 35 -62.26 -5.58 26.16
CA TRP A 35 -61.39 -6.79 26.00
C TRP A 35 -62.28 -8.09 26.21
N PRO A 36 -61.83 -9.36 26.41
CA PRO A 36 -60.60 -10.17 26.05
C PRO A 36 -60.81 -11.68 25.59
N ARG A 37 -59.79 -12.33 24.94
CA ARG A 37 -59.23 -13.75 25.07
C ARG A 37 -60.16 -15.05 25.04
N PRO A 38 -59.65 -16.33 25.05
CA PRO A 38 -58.61 -17.07 24.25
C PRO A 38 -58.96 -18.57 23.85
N SER A 39 -57.96 -19.35 23.33
CA SER A 39 -57.78 -20.85 23.32
C SER A 39 -58.30 -21.71 22.10
N VAL A 40 -57.92 -22.98 21.81
CA VAL A 40 -56.65 -23.83 21.81
C VAL A 40 -56.92 -25.23 21.14
N SER A 41 -55.98 -25.83 20.35
CA SER A 41 -55.80 -27.27 19.87
C SER A 41 -55.39 -27.38 18.37
N THR A 42 -54.67 -28.38 17.79
CA THR A 42 -53.86 -29.58 18.19
C THR A 42 -52.89 -30.00 17.03
N CYS A 43 -51.86 -30.82 17.28
CA CYS A 43 -50.90 -31.41 16.27
C CYS A 43 -51.30 -32.88 15.89
N PRO A 44 -50.47 -33.80 15.30
CA PRO A 44 -49.09 -33.76 14.72
C PRO A 44 -48.83 -34.65 13.44
N VAL A 45 -47.53 -34.87 13.06
CA VAL A 45 -46.89 -36.12 12.54
C VAL A 45 -46.24 -36.17 11.10
N SER A 46 -44.94 -36.53 11.10
CA SER A 46 -44.13 -37.27 10.09
C SER A 46 -43.53 -36.63 8.81
N ALA A 47 -42.30 -37.09 8.51
CA ALA A 47 -41.65 -37.11 7.20
C ALA A 47 -41.40 -38.58 6.78
N PRO A 48 -41.14 -38.87 5.48
CA PRO A 48 -39.88 -39.58 5.18
C PRO A 48 -39.21 -39.28 3.80
N THR A 49 -37.89 -39.13 3.86
CA THR A 49 -36.83 -39.87 3.12
C THR A 49 -36.99 -40.34 1.65
N ARG A 50 -36.13 -39.77 0.77
CA ARG A 50 -35.39 -40.33 -0.41
C ARG A 50 -36.06 -41.27 -1.43
N ILE A 51 -35.79 -41.02 -2.73
CA ILE A 51 -35.06 -41.93 -3.66
C ILE A 51 -34.56 -41.16 -4.92
N THR A 52 -33.51 -41.68 -5.56
CA THR A 52 -32.70 -41.11 -6.66
C THR A 52 -33.21 -41.44 -8.07
N CYS A 53 -32.98 -40.55 -9.05
CA CYS A 53 -32.46 -40.91 -10.40
C CYS A 53 -31.88 -39.68 -11.13
N ALA A 54 -31.30 -39.87 -12.32
CA ALA A 54 -30.33 -38.97 -12.95
C ALA A 54 -30.66 -38.51 -14.40
N ARG A 55 -29.76 -37.64 -14.92
CA ARG A 55 -29.48 -37.25 -16.32
C ARG A 55 -30.12 -35.96 -16.89
N CYS A 56 -29.19 -35.14 -17.39
CA CYS A 56 -29.22 -34.22 -18.54
C CYS A 56 -30.54 -33.98 -19.30
N SER A 57 -30.97 -32.71 -19.37
CA SER A 57 -31.26 -32.00 -20.64
C SER A 57 -31.74 -30.55 -20.44
N SER A 58 -30.96 -29.56 -20.90
CA SER A 58 -31.45 -28.26 -21.40
C SER A 58 -30.27 -27.44 -21.97
N THR A 59 -29.96 -27.54 -23.25
CA THR A 59 -30.45 -26.64 -24.33
C THR A 59 -30.19 -25.15 -24.10
N VAL A 60 -29.22 -24.63 -24.86
CA VAL A 60 -28.98 -23.20 -25.09
C VAL A 60 -30.22 -22.52 -25.65
N SER A 61 -30.51 -21.30 -25.22
CA SER A 61 -31.34 -20.35 -25.98
C SER A 61 -30.79 -18.93 -25.84
N CYS A 62 -30.62 -18.26 -26.97
CA CYS A 62 -30.01 -16.94 -27.09
C CYS A 62 -31.07 -15.83 -27.03
N PRO A 63 -30.90 -14.74 -26.27
CA PRO A 63 -31.79 -13.59 -26.34
C PRO A 63 -31.60 -12.81 -27.64
N GLN A 64 -32.69 -12.53 -28.37
CA GLN A 64 -32.65 -11.72 -29.58
C GLN A 64 -32.48 -10.22 -29.28
N ILE A 65 -31.58 -9.58 -30.00
CA ILE A 65 -31.44 -8.13 -30.07
C ILE A 65 -32.71 -7.52 -30.69
N ARG A 66 -33.28 -6.48 -30.05
CA ARG A 66 -34.29 -5.61 -30.66
C ARG A 66 -33.76 -4.19 -30.80
N ILE A 67 -33.43 -3.82 -32.04
CA ILE A 67 -33.13 -2.44 -32.43
C ILE A 67 -34.46 -1.65 -32.46
N ARG A 68 -34.46 -0.44 -31.89
CA ARG A 68 -35.53 0.56 -32.08
C ARG A 68 -34.92 1.88 -32.52
N THR A 69 -35.24 2.29 -33.73
CA THR A 69 -34.93 3.60 -34.31
C THR A 69 -36.11 4.56 -34.19
N SER A 70 -35.87 5.80 -33.80
CA SER A 70 -36.83 6.91 -33.94
C SER A 70 -36.09 8.27 -34.00
N PRO A 71 -36.66 9.31 -34.64
CA PRO A 71 -35.87 10.14 -35.56
C PRO A 71 -35.50 11.55 -35.07
N SER A 72 -34.61 12.17 -35.85
CA SER A 72 -34.17 13.57 -35.78
C SER A 72 -35.27 14.59 -36.07
N THR A 73 -35.23 15.75 -35.41
CA THR A 73 -35.96 16.96 -35.81
C THR A 73 -35.00 18.14 -36.07
N PHE A 74 -35.25 18.86 -37.16
CA PHE A 74 -34.49 20.02 -37.62
C PHE A 74 -35.27 21.31 -37.29
N ALA A 75 -34.60 22.39 -36.84
CA ALA A 75 -35.21 23.71 -36.72
C ALA A 75 -34.22 24.83 -37.09
N ARG A 76 -34.65 25.78 -37.94
CA ARG A 76 -33.88 26.95 -38.40
C ARG A 76 -34.38 28.25 -37.76
N SER A 77 -33.46 29.08 -37.24
CA SER A 77 -33.60 30.54 -37.02
C SER A 77 -32.25 31.10 -36.53
N LYS A 78 -31.74 32.31 -36.82
CA LYS A 78 -31.91 33.33 -37.89
C LYS A 78 -30.60 34.18 -37.92
N LYS A 79 -30.35 34.98 -38.97
CA LYS A 79 -29.36 36.10 -38.92
C LYS A 79 -30.04 37.39 -38.42
N PRO A 80 -29.29 38.39 -37.92
CA PRO A 80 -28.81 39.44 -38.83
C PRO A 80 -27.31 39.81 -38.67
N THR A 81 -26.86 40.67 -39.59
CA THR A 81 -25.48 41.17 -39.79
C THR A 81 -25.15 42.44 -39.00
N GLY A 82 -23.87 42.70 -38.75
CA GLY A 82 -23.38 44.02 -38.31
C GLY A 82 -21.86 44.16 -38.42
N ASP A 83 -21.40 45.05 -39.31
CA ASP A 83 -19.99 45.46 -39.43
C ASP A 83 -19.50 46.24 -38.21
N ARG A 84 -18.21 46.07 -37.85
CA ARG A 84 -17.24 47.19 -37.85
C ARG A 84 -15.81 46.73 -37.67
N SER A 85 -14.92 47.35 -38.43
CA SER A 85 -13.47 47.28 -38.31
C SER A 85 -12.96 48.12 -37.12
N ILE A 86 -11.75 47.79 -36.64
CA ILE A 86 -10.65 48.75 -36.42
C ILE A 86 -9.33 47.98 -36.33
N THR A 87 -8.37 48.43 -37.13
CA THR A 87 -6.97 47.99 -37.12
C THR A 87 -6.13 48.91 -36.25
N THR A 88 -5.11 48.38 -35.56
CA THR A 88 -3.78 49.03 -35.49
C THR A 88 -2.68 48.03 -35.10
N ARG A 89 -1.49 48.25 -35.67
CA ARG A 89 -0.21 47.57 -35.36
C ARG A 89 0.89 48.67 -35.24
N PRO A 90 2.16 48.36 -34.92
CA PRO A 90 2.90 49.07 -33.88
C PRO A 90 3.81 50.20 -34.38
N THR A 91 4.37 50.95 -33.44
CA THR A 91 5.49 51.89 -33.65
C THR A 91 6.63 51.60 -32.68
N ALA A 92 7.86 51.93 -33.10
CA ALA A 92 9.10 51.64 -32.39
C ALA A 92 10.01 52.88 -32.27
N CYS A 93 11.08 52.75 -31.47
CA CYS A 93 12.24 53.64 -31.35
C CYS A 93 12.04 54.99 -30.60
N PRO A 94 13.13 55.65 -30.11
CA PRO A 94 14.55 55.25 -30.16
C PRO A 94 15.32 55.25 -28.81
N VAL A 95 16.55 54.74 -28.88
CA VAL A 95 17.60 54.67 -27.85
C VAL A 95 18.14 56.05 -27.42
N ARG A 96 18.54 56.21 -26.15
CA ARG A 96 19.69 57.06 -25.80
C ARG A 96 20.54 56.51 -24.64
N THR A 97 21.84 56.75 -24.74
CA THR A 97 22.95 56.11 -24.02
C THR A 97 23.28 56.70 -22.64
N ARG A 98 23.84 55.88 -21.72
CA ARG A 98 25.02 56.26 -20.91
C ARG A 98 25.78 55.03 -20.39
N LYS A 99 27.09 55.19 -20.13
CA LYS A 99 28.06 54.11 -19.85
C LYS A 99 28.31 53.87 -18.36
N ALA A 100 28.45 52.59 -18.01
CA ALA A 100 29.44 51.97 -17.11
C ALA A 100 29.69 52.51 -15.68
N LYS A 101 29.47 51.64 -14.68
CA LYS A 101 30.52 51.05 -13.81
C LYS A 101 29.89 50.16 -12.72
N HIS A 102 30.22 48.86 -12.66
CA HIS A 102 30.88 48.20 -11.52
C HIS A 102 31.10 46.68 -11.78
N LYS A 103 32.06 46.09 -11.05
CA LYS A 103 32.38 44.65 -11.00
C LYS A 103 31.82 44.04 -9.70
N GLY A 104 31.58 42.72 -9.71
CA GLY A 104 31.28 41.87 -8.53
C GLY A 104 29.79 41.91 -8.15
N ASP A 105 29.02 40.82 -8.11
CA ASP A 105 29.35 39.41 -7.86
C ASP A 105 28.38 38.46 -8.61
N VAL A 106 28.75 37.19 -8.71
CA VAL A 106 27.92 36.15 -9.35
C VAL A 106 27.02 35.47 -8.32
N SER A 107 25.77 35.91 -8.23
CA SER A 107 24.70 35.16 -7.58
C SER A 107 23.99 34.28 -8.62
N VAL A 108 24.22 32.97 -8.60
CA VAL A 108 23.45 32.02 -9.41
C VAL A 108 22.06 31.87 -8.78
N HIS A 109 21.04 32.41 -9.42
CA HIS A 109 19.65 32.13 -9.03
C HIS A 109 19.31 30.67 -9.34
N ARG A 110 18.73 29.98 -8.35
CA ARG A 110 18.06 28.69 -8.54
C ARG A 110 16.67 28.95 -9.10
N ASP A 111 16.48 28.75 -10.40
CA ASP A 111 15.16 28.66 -11.01
C ASP A 111 14.76 27.18 -11.14
N THR A 112 14.05 26.66 -10.14
CA THR A 112 13.35 25.36 -10.23
C THR A 112 12.13 25.49 -11.12
N PHE A 113 12.26 25.11 -12.39
CA PHE A 113 11.14 24.97 -13.31
C PHE A 113 10.37 23.67 -13.01
N PHE A 114 9.19 23.79 -12.39
CA PHE A 114 8.16 22.77 -12.52
C PHE A 114 7.54 22.88 -13.92
N GLN A 115 7.63 21.81 -14.70
CA GLN A 115 7.12 21.80 -16.07
C GLN A 115 5.64 21.39 -16.05
N MET A 116 4.77 22.31 -16.51
CA MET A 116 3.35 22.04 -16.71
C MET A 116 3.16 20.96 -17.80
N VAL A 117 2.25 20.03 -17.55
CA VAL A 117 1.77 19.06 -18.55
C VAL A 117 0.26 19.23 -18.68
N ASP A 118 -0.15 19.95 -19.72
CA ASP A 118 -1.53 19.96 -20.21
C ASP A 118 -1.77 18.67 -21.02
N ASP A 119 -2.78 17.90 -20.65
CA ASP A 119 -3.26 16.73 -21.42
C ASP A 119 -4.52 17.10 -22.22
N PRO A 120 -4.49 17.07 -23.57
CA PRO A 120 -5.67 17.27 -24.40
C PRO A 120 -6.37 15.92 -24.70
N THR A 121 -7.26 15.49 -23.81
CA THR A 121 -8.17 14.37 -24.10
C THR A 121 -9.03 14.68 -25.33
N GLY A 122 -8.77 13.99 -26.45
CA GLY A 122 -9.41 14.31 -27.72
C GLY A 122 -9.15 13.29 -28.83
N LEU A 123 -9.50 12.02 -28.60
CA LEU A 123 -9.54 11.00 -29.65
C LEU A 123 -10.94 10.39 -29.81
N ASP A 124 -11.32 10.26 -31.08
CA ASP A 124 -12.67 9.97 -31.57
C ASP A 124 -12.93 8.45 -31.62
N HIS A 125 -14.03 7.99 -31.03
CA HIS A 125 -14.36 6.56 -30.96
C HIS A 125 -15.05 6.09 -32.25
N ASN A 126 -14.38 5.26 -33.07
CA ASN A 126 -15.08 4.43 -34.06
C ASN A 126 -14.39 3.09 -34.42
N ALA A 127 -15.03 2.00 -33.98
CA ALA A 127 -15.06 0.66 -34.60
C ALA A 127 -13.81 -0.27 -34.47
N PRO A 128 -13.93 -1.59 -34.74
CA PRO A 128 -14.71 -2.51 -33.90
C PRO A 128 -14.02 -3.87 -33.61
N ASP A 129 -14.65 -4.69 -32.74
CA ASP A 129 -14.26 -6.04 -32.31
C ASP A 129 -13.64 -6.98 -33.37
N ARG A 130 -12.59 -7.73 -32.94
CA ARG A 130 -12.57 -9.22 -32.93
C ARG A 130 -11.23 -9.78 -32.41
N PHE A 131 -11.23 -10.38 -31.22
CA PHE A 131 -10.23 -11.38 -30.85
C PHE A 131 -10.89 -12.70 -30.42
N ARG A 132 -10.48 -13.80 -31.08
CA ARG A 132 -10.76 -15.17 -30.65
C ARG A 132 -9.50 -15.75 -30.02
N LEU A 133 -9.47 -15.84 -28.69
CA LEU A 133 -8.43 -16.58 -27.98
C LEU A 133 -8.51 -18.08 -28.31
N ARG A 134 -7.39 -18.66 -28.73
CA ARG A 134 -7.17 -20.12 -28.71
C ARG A 134 -6.48 -20.46 -27.40
N LEU A 135 -7.08 -21.32 -26.59
CA LEU A 135 -6.33 -21.95 -25.49
C LEU A 135 -5.24 -22.85 -26.07
N VAL A 136 -4.00 -22.61 -25.65
CA VAL A 136 -2.89 -23.57 -25.72
C VAL A 136 -2.55 -23.95 -24.28
N ARG A 137 -2.34 -25.24 -24.01
CA ARG A 137 -2.02 -25.73 -22.66
C ARG A 137 -0.54 -25.51 -22.35
N PRO A 138 -0.17 -25.13 -21.12
CA PRO A 138 1.23 -24.97 -20.74
C PRO A 138 1.95 -26.33 -20.67
N ILE A 139 3.21 -26.33 -21.09
CA ILE A 139 4.18 -27.41 -20.85
C ILE A 139 4.87 -27.07 -19.53
N ARG A 140 4.97 -28.03 -18.60
CA ARG A 140 5.76 -27.85 -17.37
C ARG A 140 7.25 -28.02 -17.66
N CYS A 141 8.03 -27.03 -17.24
CA CYS A 141 9.43 -27.23 -16.88
C CYS A 141 9.53 -27.08 -15.36
N GLU A 142 9.96 -28.13 -14.66
CA GLU A 142 10.21 -28.12 -13.22
C GLU A 142 11.73 -28.10 -13.00
N GLU A 143 12.30 -27.00 -12.53
CA GLU A 143 13.61 -27.00 -11.89
C GLU A 143 13.53 -26.33 -10.51
N HIS A 144 13.69 -27.14 -9.46
CA HIS A 144 13.72 -26.68 -8.08
C HIS A 144 15.16 -26.46 -7.61
N VAL A 145 15.52 -25.22 -7.28
CA VAL A 145 16.67 -24.96 -6.41
C VAL A 145 16.32 -25.44 -5.00
N LYS A 146 16.93 -26.55 -4.56
CA LYS A 146 16.72 -27.11 -3.22
C LYS A 146 17.78 -26.64 -2.24
N CYS A 147 17.36 -25.97 -1.17
CA CYS A 147 18.13 -25.89 0.06
C CYS A 147 18.36 -27.31 0.62
N LEU A 148 19.59 -27.59 1.05
CA LEU A 148 20.02 -28.93 1.48
C LEU A 148 19.30 -29.38 2.76
N HIS A 149 18.72 -30.57 2.73
CA HIS A 149 18.34 -31.35 3.92
C HIS A 149 18.71 -32.82 3.69
N ASN A 150 19.20 -33.47 4.75
CA ASN A 150 19.84 -34.78 4.72
C ASN A 150 18.79 -35.90 4.89
N PRO A 151 18.59 -36.83 3.93
CA PRO A 151 17.59 -37.89 4.05
C PRO A 151 18.20 -39.19 4.59
N GLY A 152 17.81 -39.56 5.82
CA GLY A 152 18.03 -40.90 6.38
C GLY A 152 16.76 -41.76 6.33
N ASP A 153 16.92 -43.01 5.87
CA ASP A 153 16.02 -44.16 6.00
C ASP A 153 14.51 -44.00 5.72
N GLN A 154 14.10 -44.48 4.54
CA GLN A 154 12.77 -45.06 4.33
C GLN A 154 12.86 -46.55 3.98
N ALA A 155 12.37 -47.41 4.88
CA ALA A 155 12.11 -48.82 4.59
C ALA A 155 10.59 -49.07 4.45
N MET A 156 10.18 -49.71 3.36
CA MET A 156 8.76 -49.83 2.99
C MET A 156 7.97 -50.81 3.90
N SER A 157 6.82 -50.36 4.39
CA SER A 157 5.81 -51.24 4.99
C SER A 157 4.86 -51.78 3.90
N LYS A 158 4.64 -53.11 3.88
CA LYS A 158 3.69 -53.77 2.98
C LYS A 158 2.40 -54.14 3.72
N ASN A 159 1.28 -54.02 3.01
CA ASN A 159 -0.06 -54.41 3.48
C ASN A 159 -0.10 -55.88 3.96
N VAL A 160 -0.66 -56.11 5.15
CA VAL A 160 -1.05 -57.44 5.65
C VAL A 160 -2.57 -57.49 5.79
N SER A 161 -3.19 -58.54 5.25
CA SER A 161 -4.67 -58.69 5.22
C SER A 161 -5.19 -59.56 6.38
N ARG A 162 -6.50 -59.51 6.63
CA ARG A 162 -7.20 -60.11 7.80
C ARG A 162 -7.24 -61.66 7.84
N ARG A 163 -6.21 -62.40 7.41
CA ARG A 163 -6.25 -63.88 7.34
C ARG A 163 -5.23 -64.66 8.17
N ASP A 164 -4.24 -64.00 8.76
CA ASP A 164 -3.19 -64.69 9.54
C ASP A 164 -3.42 -64.67 11.06
N PHE A 165 -4.54 -64.08 11.51
CA PHE A 165 -4.87 -63.94 12.93
C PHE A 165 -5.69 -65.14 13.44
N LEU A 166 -5.02 -66.28 13.69
CA LEU A 166 -5.40 -67.34 14.65
C LEU A 166 -4.53 -68.61 14.47
N LYS A 167 -3.49 -68.79 15.29
CA LYS A 167 -2.95 -70.11 15.69
C LYS A 167 -1.94 -70.01 16.84
N ALA A 168 -1.95 -71.05 17.68
CA ALA A 168 -1.01 -71.36 18.78
C ALA A 168 -1.00 -70.41 20.00
N SER A 169 -1.45 -70.95 21.14
CA SER A 169 -1.23 -70.42 22.49
C SER A 169 -0.45 -71.45 23.31
N GLY A 170 0.40 -70.98 24.24
CA GLY A 170 1.08 -71.80 25.24
C GLY A 170 2.61 -71.92 25.06
N VAL A 171 3.43 -72.03 26.11
CA VAL A 171 3.21 -71.95 27.58
C VAL A 171 4.55 -71.56 28.27
N ILE A 172 4.50 -71.05 29.51
CA ILE A 172 5.55 -70.99 30.55
C ILE A 172 6.45 -69.72 30.65
N ALA A 173 6.60 -69.32 31.93
CA ALA A 173 7.47 -68.33 32.60
C ALA A 173 8.92 -68.18 32.06
N THR A 174 9.70 -67.13 32.36
CA THR A 174 9.94 -66.58 33.72
C THR A 174 10.52 -65.14 33.70
N ALA A 175 10.39 -64.45 34.83
CA ALA A 175 10.82 -63.09 35.18
C ALA A 175 12.11 -62.50 34.54
N ALA A 176 12.03 -61.21 34.20
CA ALA A 176 13.03 -60.21 34.57
C ALA A 176 12.39 -58.82 34.65
N ALA A 177 12.57 -58.10 35.76
CA ALA A 177 12.12 -56.71 35.88
C ALA A 177 13.11 -55.79 35.15
N VAL A 178 12.65 -55.15 34.07
CA VAL A 178 13.36 -54.02 33.45
C VAL A 178 12.40 -52.83 33.42
N THR A 179 12.70 -51.83 34.24
CA THR A 179 12.03 -50.52 34.18
C THR A 179 12.15 -49.94 32.78
N PRO A 180 11.07 -49.47 32.12
CA PRO A 180 11.21 -48.71 30.90
C PRO A 180 11.89 -47.39 31.25
N GLN A 181 13.18 -47.31 30.96
CA GLN A 181 13.89 -46.03 30.91
C GLN A 181 13.15 -45.18 29.89
N ARG A 182 12.49 -44.11 30.36
CA ARG A 182 11.98 -43.08 29.46
C ARG A 182 13.16 -42.56 28.67
N ILE A 183 13.23 -42.93 27.39
CA ILE A 183 14.00 -42.16 26.41
C ILE A 183 13.25 -40.83 26.30
N LEU A 184 13.62 -39.90 27.17
CA LEU A 184 13.39 -38.48 26.93
C LEU A 184 14.23 -38.15 25.70
N SER A 185 13.63 -38.32 24.52
CA SER A 185 14.14 -37.71 23.31
C SER A 185 14.33 -36.24 23.64
N GLY A 186 15.56 -35.74 23.50
CA GLY A 186 15.83 -34.33 23.66
C GLY A 186 14.90 -33.58 22.72
N MET A 187 13.96 -32.81 23.29
CA MET A 187 13.52 -31.61 22.60
C MET A 187 14.72 -30.69 22.64
N ASP A 188 15.56 -30.77 21.59
CA ASP A 188 16.52 -29.71 21.32
C ASP A 188 15.70 -28.43 21.19
N THR A 189 15.73 -27.63 22.25
CA THR A 189 15.21 -26.27 22.23
C THR A 189 16.15 -25.48 21.34
N ALA A 190 15.95 -25.60 20.02
CA ALA A 190 16.65 -24.84 19.02
C ALA A 190 16.59 -23.37 19.46
N THR A 191 17.75 -22.81 19.79
CA THR A 191 17.83 -21.41 20.21
C THR A 191 17.24 -20.58 19.07
N PRO A 192 16.25 -19.69 19.33
CA PRO A 192 15.62 -18.92 18.27
C PRO A 192 16.68 -18.24 17.41
N ALA A 193 16.57 -18.41 16.09
CA ALA A 193 17.54 -17.85 15.16
C ALA A 193 17.67 -16.35 15.40
N LYS A 194 18.90 -15.86 15.51
CA LYS A 194 19.17 -14.44 15.74
C LYS A 194 18.58 -13.64 14.57
N LYS A 195 17.71 -12.67 14.89
CA LYS A 195 17.18 -11.76 13.89
C LYS A 195 18.11 -10.57 13.64
N HIS A 196 18.00 -10.02 12.44
CA HIS A 196 18.77 -8.91 11.90
C HIS A 196 17.82 -7.91 11.24
N TRP A 197 18.23 -6.65 11.18
CA TRP A 197 17.50 -5.57 10.49
C TRP A 197 17.95 -5.51 9.03
N PHE A 198 17.01 -5.58 8.09
CA PHE A 198 17.24 -5.47 6.65
C PHE A 198 16.49 -4.26 6.10
N LYS A 199 17.22 -3.24 5.63
CA LYS A 199 16.67 -2.10 4.87
C LYS A 199 16.24 -2.54 3.47
N GLY A 200 15.06 -2.12 3.01
CA GLY A 200 14.58 -2.38 1.65
C GLY A 200 13.52 -1.40 1.15
N ASN A 201 13.22 -1.45 -0.14
CA ASN A 201 12.18 -0.65 -0.80
C ASN A 201 11.26 -1.55 -1.63
N LEU A 202 9.95 -1.40 -1.52
CA LEU A 202 8.98 -2.28 -2.18
C LEU A 202 8.13 -1.58 -3.26
N HIS A 203 8.46 -0.33 -3.58
CA HIS A 203 7.76 0.47 -4.60
C HIS A 203 8.80 1.32 -5.36
N MET A 204 9.04 1.01 -6.62
CA MET A 204 9.98 1.74 -7.50
C MET A 204 9.75 1.44 -8.99
N HIS A 205 10.06 2.41 -9.86
CA HIS A 205 9.72 2.38 -11.28
C HIS A 205 10.96 2.44 -12.18
N THR A 206 10.85 1.87 -13.36
CA THR A 206 11.88 1.81 -14.40
C THR A 206 11.27 2.18 -15.75
N GLN A 207 12.07 2.13 -16.82
CA GLN A 207 11.54 2.25 -18.17
C GLN A 207 10.58 1.13 -18.58
N TRP A 208 10.36 0.07 -17.79
CA TRP A 208 9.30 -0.91 -18.06
C TRP A 208 7.89 -0.30 -17.99
N SER A 209 7.62 0.62 -17.06
CA SER A 209 6.51 1.58 -17.20
C SER A 209 7.04 2.94 -17.69
N ASP A 210 7.32 3.83 -16.75
CA ASP A 210 7.42 5.28 -16.90
C ASP A 210 8.50 5.92 -16.01
N GLY A 211 9.21 5.10 -15.24
CA GLY A 211 10.47 5.48 -14.63
C GLY A 211 11.49 5.91 -15.68
N HIS A 212 12.33 6.87 -15.33
CA HIS A 212 13.33 7.45 -16.20
C HIS A 212 14.48 6.47 -16.53
N PRO A 213 15.14 5.80 -15.56
CA PRO A 213 16.29 4.95 -15.88
C PRO A 213 15.89 3.58 -16.47
N LEU A 214 16.83 2.98 -17.20
CA LEU A 214 16.78 1.54 -17.50
C LEU A 214 16.92 0.73 -16.19
N ALA A 215 16.31 -0.45 -16.14
CA ALA A 215 16.08 -1.19 -14.90
C ALA A 215 17.38 -1.56 -14.17
N GLU A 216 18.40 -1.98 -14.90
CA GLU A 216 19.74 -2.30 -14.40
C GLU A 216 20.37 -1.12 -13.63
N TRP A 217 20.20 0.10 -14.15
CA TRP A 217 20.74 1.31 -13.53
C TRP A 217 20.04 1.60 -12.20
N ALA A 218 18.72 1.44 -12.15
CA ALA A 218 17.90 1.61 -10.95
C ALA A 218 18.20 0.53 -9.88
N VAL A 219 18.25 -0.74 -10.28
CA VAL A 219 18.57 -1.87 -9.40
C VAL A 219 19.95 -1.69 -8.77
N ASP A 220 20.96 -1.34 -9.57
CA ASP A 220 22.31 -1.05 -9.05
C ASP A 220 22.33 0.17 -8.12
N TRP A 221 21.49 1.18 -8.36
CA TRP A 221 21.38 2.32 -7.45
C TRP A 221 21.00 1.85 -6.05
N TYR A 222 19.95 1.03 -5.89
CA TYR A 222 19.60 0.50 -4.56
C TYR A 222 20.70 -0.39 -3.97
N LYS A 223 21.27 -1.31 -4.78
CA LYS A 223 22.36 -2.21 -4.34
C LYS A 223 23.58 -1.45 -3.83
N SER A 224 23.94 -0.33 -4.48
CA SER A 224 25.07 0.53 -4.09
C SER A 224 24.76 1.49 -2.94
N HIS A 225 23.49 1.71 -2.59
CA HIS A 225 23.06 2.66 -1.55
C HIS A 225 22.58 1.97 -0.25
N GLY A 226 23.06 0.76 0.02
CA GLY A 226 22.87 0.07 1.32
C GLY A 226 21.48 -0.54 1.51
N TYR A 227 20.71 -0.74 0.44
CA TYR A 227 19.50 -1.55 0.49
C TYR A 227 19.87 -3.04 0.42
N HIS A 228 19.15 -3.86 1.17
CA HIS A 228 19.31 -5.31 1.22
C HIS A 228 18.26 -6.01 0.35
N PHE A 229 17.10 -5.38 0.12
CA PHE A 229 16.10 -5.92 -0.80
C PHE A 229 15.34 -4.83 -1.55
N ILE A 230 14.88 -5.18 -2.76
CA ILE A 230 13.99 -4.34 -3.57
C ILE A 230 12.84 -5.15 -4.20
N CYS A 231 11.75 -4.46 -4.54
CA CYS A 231 10.77 -4.92 -5.50
C CYS A 231 10.66 -3.90 -6.65
N PRO A 232 11.17 -4.21 -7.87
CA PRO A 232 10.76 -3.50 -9.08
C PRO A 232 9.25 -3.67 -9.25
N SER A 233 8.50 -2.57 -9.38
CA SER A 233 7.04 -2.58 -9.30
C SER A 233 6.37 -1.74 -10.39
N ASP A 234 6.89 -1.81 -11.61
CA ASP A 234 6.36 -1.04 -12.75
C ASP A 234 4.84 -1.20 -12.96
N HIS A 235 4.19 -0.12 -13.40
CA HIS A 235 2.73 -0.03 -13.49
C HIS A 235 2.11 -1.06 -14.47
N ASN A 236 1.19 -1.88 -13.96
CA ASN A 236 0.35 -2.81 -14.73
C ASN A 236 1.16 -3.79 -15.62
N ILE A 237 2.44 -4.01 -15.31
CA ILE A 237 3.37 -4.83 -16.10
C ILE A 237 4.35 -5.58 -15.19
N PHE A 238 4.57 -6.86 -15.49
CA PHE A 238 5.72 -7.60 -14.96
C PHE A 238 6.83 -7.62 -16.01
N GLN A 239 8.09 -7.62 -15.59
CA GLN A 239 9.27 -7.55 -16.45
C GLN A 239 9.57 -8.93 -17.10
N SER A 240 8.59 -9.49 -17.81
CA SER A 240 8.66 -10.82 -18.45
C SER A 240 9.52 -10.85 -19.72
N ASP A 241 9.98 -12.02 -20.13
CA ASP A 241 10.64 -12.22 -21.43
C ASP A 241 9.68 -12.23 -22.64
N GLU A 242 8.37 -12.07 -22.47
CA GLU A 242 7.42 -11.99 -23.58
C GLU A 242 7.72 -10.79 -24.51
N LEU A 243 7.84 -11.06 -25.83
CA LEU A 243 8.05 -10.03 -26.85
C LEU A 243 6.86 -9.06 -26.92
N ARG A 244 7.09 -7.78 -26.61
CA ARG A 244 6.05 -6.73 -26.62
C ARG A 244 6.58 -5.35 -27.01
N PHE A 245 5.68 -4.48 -27.46
CA PHE A 245 6.01 -3.13 -27.94
C PHE A 245 5.16 -2.02 -27.27
N ASP A 246 4.25 -2.40 -26.39
CA ASP A 246 3.30 -1.55 -25.70
C ASP A 246 3.30 -1.83 -24.18
N GLY A 247 2.74 -0.89 -23.43
CA GLY A 247 2.77 -0.91 -21.96
C GLY A 247 2.10 0.34 -21.40
N PHE A 248 2.41 0.66 -20.14
CA PHE A 248 1.75 1.76 -19.43
C PHE A 248 1.98 3.11 -20.12
N GLY A 249 0.91 3.70 -20.68
CA GLY A 249 0.92 5.00 -21.36
C GLY A 249 1.68 5.06 -22.69
N PHE A 250 2.09 3.93 -23.30
CA PHE A 250 2.78 3.93 -24.60
C PHE A 250 2.40 2.76 -25.51
N SER A 251 2.52 2.97 -26.83
CA SER A 251 2.47 1.91 -27.83
C SER A 251 3.49 2.23 -28.94
N ASN A 252 4.46 1.35 -29.11
CA ASN A 252 5.63 1.55 -29.97
C ASN A 252 5.68 0.56 -31.14
N GLN A 253 4.53 0.04 -31.59
CA GLN A 253 4.47 -1.04 -32.60
C GLN A 253 5.38 -0.74 -33.82
N PRO A 254 6.41 -1.56 -34.11
CA PRO A 254 7.33 -1.30 -35.20
C PRO A 254 6.68 -1.50 -36.56
N SER A 255 7.15 -0.72 -37.54
CA SER A 255 6.69 -0.80 -38.94
C SER A 255 7.03 -2.13 -39.63
N ASP A 256 8.07 -2.81 -39.15
CA ASP A 256 8.38 -4.20 -39.49
C ASP A 256 8.69 -5.00 -38.22
N VAL A 257 7.81 -5.94 -37.87
CA VAL A 257 7.96 -6.83 -36.71
C VAL A 257 8.97 -7.95 -37.01
N ALA A 258 9.23 -8.29 -38.27
CA ALA A 258 10.19 -9.35 -38.63
C ALA A 258 11.64 -8.98 -38.26
N ALA A 259 11.94 -7.69 -38.09
CA ALA A 259 13.21 -7.22 -37.54
C ALA A 259 13.50 -7.70 -36.10
N PHE A 260 12.47 -8.21 -35.39
CA PHE A 260 12.55 -8.76 -34.03
C PHE A 260 12.39 -10.30 -34.03
N GLU A 261 12.56 -10.98 -35.17
CA GLU A 261 12.53 -12.45 -35.21
C GLU A 261 13.65 -13.05 -34.34
N GLY A 262 13.26 -13.83 -33.34
CA GLY A 262 14.18 -14.43 -32.36
C GLY A 262 14.52 -13.53 -31.16
N GLU A 263 14.01 -12.29 -31.13
CA GLU A 263 14.11 -11.40 -29.96
C GLU A 263 12.97 -11.66 -28.96
N ASN A 264 13.16 -11.17 -27.73
CA ASN A 264 12.24 -11.33 -26.61
C ASN A 264 12.14 -10.01 -25.82
N SER A 265 11.34 -9.98 -24.75
CA SER A 265 11.14 -8.83 -23.85
C SER A 265 10.38 -7.63 -24.44
N LEU A 266 10.17 -6.60 -23.62
CA LEU A 266 9.66 -5.29 -24.01
C LEU A 266 10.69 -4.48 -24.80
N TRP A 267 10.28 -3.89 -25.92
CA TRP A 267 11.08 -2.95 -26.70
C TRP A 267 10.43 -1.56 -26.71
N LYS A 268 11.16 -0.55 -26.19
CA LYS A 268 10.73 0.85 -26.21
C LYS A 268 11.47 1.64 -27.28
N VAL A 269 10.72 2.49 -28.00
CA VAL A 269 11.30 3.40 -28.99
C VAL A 269 12.00 4.57 -28.30
N VAL A 270 13.16 4.98 -28.82
CA VAL A 270 13.86 6.18 -28.34
C VAL A 270 13.14 7.42 -28.85
N SER A 271 12.65 8.25 -27.95
CA SER A 271 11.97 9.50 -28.27
C SER A 271 12.97 10.65 -28.47
N PRO A 272 12.83 11.47 -29.53
CA PRO A 272 13.64 12.68 -29.72
C PRO A 272 13.24 13.83 -28.79
N THR A 273 12.09 13.75 -28.11
CA THR A 273 11.62 14.77 -27.16
C THR A 273 11.29 14.17 -25.80
N PRO A 274 11.48 14.92 -24.70
CA PRO A 274 10.91 14.58 -23.40
C PRO A 274 9.39 14.35 -23.45
N GLY A 275 8.89 13.66 -22.43
CA GLY A 275 7.47 13.40 -22.21
C GLY A 275 7.26 12.12 -21.41
N TRP A 276 6.16 12.06 -20.67
CA TRP A 276 5.72 10.83 -20.03
C TRP A 276 5.08 9.89 -21.07
N PRO A 277 5.31 8.56 -21.07
CA PRO A 277 6.30 7.77 -20.32
C PRO A 277 7.47 7.33 -21.23
N ARG A 278 8.22 8.28 -21.78
CA ARG A 278 9.13 8.07 -22.92
C ARG A 278 10.56 7.70 -22.52
N LEU A 279 11.18 6.84 -23.33
CA LEU A 279 12.62 6.57 -23.26
C LEU A 279 13.40 7.67 -24.00
N LEU A 280 14.38 8.28 -23.33
CA LEU A 280 15.23 9.33 -23.88
C LEU A 280 16.66 8.85 -24.10
N GLN A 281 17.38 9.48 -25.04
CA GLN A 281 18.78 9.16 -25.30
C GLN A 281 19.66 9.34 -24.05
N SER A 282 19.38 10.33 -23.21
CA SER A 282 20.07 10.54 -21.93
C SER A 282 19.97 9.35 -20.96
N HIS A 283 18.85 8.61 -20.95
CA HIS A 283 18.68 7.42 -20.10
C HIS A 283 19.54 6.25 -20.60
N ILE A 284 19.72 6.16 -21.91
CA ILE A 284 20.60 5.20 -22.58
C ILE A 284 22.07 5.57 -22.34
N ASP A 285 22.40 6.85 -22.41
CA ASP A 285 23.77 7.34 -22.21
C ASP A 285 24.24 7.06 -20.77
N GLN A 286 23.38 7.27 -19.77
CA GLN A 286 23.65 6.91 -18.36
C GLN A 286 23.92 5.41 -18.15
N MET A 287 23.21 4.55 -18.90
CA MET A 287 23.42 3.11 -18.86
C MET A 287 24.76 2.71 -19.50
N VAL A 288 25.06 3.28 -20.68
CA VAL A 288 26.32 3.05 -21.39
C VAL A 288 27.53 3.60 -20.63
N GLU A 289 27.41 4.75 -19.98
CA GLU A 289 28.47 5.31 -19.11
C GLU A 289 28.79 4.38 -17.93
N LYS A 290 27.76 3.77 -17.34
CA LYS A 290 27.89 2.96 -16.13
C LYS A 290 28.30 1.50 -16.38
N PHE A 291 27.80 0.89 -17.46
CA PHE A 291 27.97 -0.55 -17.74
C PHE A 291 28.62 -0.85 -19.11
N GLY A 292 29.00 0.17 -19.88
CA GLY A 292 29.61 0.01 -21.20
C GLY A 292 28.59 -0.12 -22.34
N SER A 293 29.07 -0.05 -23.59
CA SER A 293 28.24 -0.06 -24.81
C SER A 293 27.34 -1.28 -24.94
N ASP A 294 27.84 -2.43 -24.50
CA ASP A 294 27.23 -3.74 -24.76
C ASP A 294 26.07 -4.03 -23.80
N SER A 295 25.88 -3.16 -22.80
CA SER A 295 24.76 -3.20 -21.85
C SER A 295 23.41 -2.77 -22.44
N VAL A 296 23.39 -2.20 -23.65
CA VAL A 296 22.14 -1.73 -24.29
C VAL A 296 21.95 -2.40 -25.65
N ARG A 297 21.06 -3.40 -25.70
CA ARG A 297 20.62 -4.02 -26.96
C ARG A 297 19.70 -3.07 -27.74
N LYS A 298 20.06 -2.77 -28.99
CA LYS A 298 19.32 -1.88 -29.90
C LYS A 298 18.98 -2.55 -31.22
N ILE A 299 17.82 -2.22 -31.78
CA ILE A 299 17.38 -2.54 -33.15
C ILE A 299 16.83 -1.28 -33.80
N THR A 300 17.14 -1.04 -35.07
CA THR A 300 16.62 0.12 -35.83
C THR A 300 15.74 -0.38 -36.96
N VAL A 301 14.50 0.13 -37.02
CA VAL A 301 13.51 -0.19 -38.06
C VAL A 301 13.01 1.11 -38.66
N GLY A 302 13.30 1.32 -39.95
CA GLY A 302 13.08 2.63 -40.59
C GLY A 302 13.95 3.72 -39.95
N ASP A 303 13.31 4.79 -39.48
CA ASP A 303 13.92 5.89 -38.72
C ASP A 303 13.84 5.71 -37.20
N GLN A 304 13.13 4.68 -36.71
CA GLN A 304 12.94 4.42 -35.29
C GLN A 304 14.01 3.48 -34.74
N THR A 305 14.65 3.88 -33.64
CA THR A 305 15.53 3.01 -32.86
C THR A 305 14.80 2.52 -31.62
N TYR A 306 14.88 1.22 -31.39
CA TYR A 306 14.30 0.49 -30.28
C TYR A 306 15.40 0.03 -29.32
N VAL A 307 15.08 0.04 -28.03
CA VAL A 307 15.92 -0.50 -26.95
C VAL A 307 15.15 -1.61 -26.26
N ARG A 308 15.82 -2.74 -26.04
CA ARG A 308 15.29 -3.84 -25.24
C ARG A 308 15.33 -3.46 -23.76
N MET A 309 14.22 -3.62 -23.05
CA MET A 309 14.19 -3.57 -21.59
C MET A 309 14.63 -4.94 -21.06
N THR A 310 15.46 -4.99 -20.02
CA THR A 310 16.02 -6.25 -19.51
C THR A 310 15.00 -6.97 -18.61
N PRO A 311 14.66 -8.25 -18.87
CA PRO A 311 13.71 -9.03 -18.08
C PRO A 311 14.14 -9.24 -16.62
N TYR A 312 13.16 -9.49 -15.74
CA TYR A 312 13.36 -9.74 -14.32
C TYR A 312 14.41 -10.83 -14.05
N ASP A 313 14.35 -11.96 -14.76
CA ASP A 313 15.28 -13.08 -14.51
C ASP A 313 16.73 -12.77 -14.90
N GLU A 314 16.92 -11.88 -15.89
CA GLU A 314 18.25 -11.36 -16.26
C GLU A 314 18.75 -10.36 -15.21
N LEU A 315 17.87 -9.48 -14.71
CA LEU A 315 18.18 -8.56 -13.61
C LEU A 315 18.53 -9.33 -12.32
N GLU A 316 17.73 -10.34 -11.96
CA GLU A 316 17.95 -11.18 -10.78
C GLU A 316 19.28 -11.93 -10.90
N ALA A 317 19.57 -12.54 -12.04
CA ALA A 317 20.85 -13.22 -12.30
C ALA A 317 22.06 -12.26 -12.28
N GLN A 318 21.88 -10.99 -12.67
CA GLN A 318 22.94 -9.97 -12.67
C GLN A 318 23.19 -9.35 -11.28
N PHE A 319 22.14 -9.07 -10.51
CA PHE A 319 22.23 -8.22 -9.32
C PHE A 319 22.00 -8.95 -7.99
N ALA A 320 21.20 -10.01 -7.96
CA ALA A 320 20.92 -10.72 -6.71
C ALA A 320 22.19 -11.36 -6.14
N GLU A 321 22.37 -11.23 -4.83
CA GLU A 321 23.55 -11.70 -4.12
C GLU A 321 23.12 -12.33 -2.79
N PRO A 322 23.15 -13.67 -2.68
CA PRO A 322 22.61 -14.39 -1.51
C PRO A 322 23.12 -13.85 -0.17
N GLY A 323 22.18 -13.45 0.69
CA GLY A 323 22.47 -12.88 2.01
C GLY A 323 22.95 -11.42 2.02
N LYS A 324 23.02 -10.74 0.87
CA LYS A 324 23.40 -9.30 0.78
C LYS A 324 22.41 -8.44 0.01
N PHE A 325 21.94 -8.90 -1.15
CA PHE A 325 20.99 -8.17 -1.98
C PHE A 325 19.96 -9.13 -2.60
N LEU A 326 18.69 -8.91 -2.27
CA LEU A 326 17.57 -9.73 -2.71
C LEU A 326 16.67 -8.90 -3.64
N MET A 327 16.43 -9.40 -4.85
CA MET A 327 15.32 -8.91 -5.65
C MET A 327 14.07 -9.73 -5.30
N ILE A 328 12.92 -9.07 -5.25
CA ILE A 328 11.61 -9.71 -5.07
C ILE A 328 10.75 -9.32 -6.27
N PRO A 329 10.07 -10.25 -6.96
CA PRO A 329 9.30 -9.91 -8.15
C PRO A 329 7.95 -9.30 -7.76
N GLY A 330 7.44 -8.36 -8.56
CA GLY A 330 6.16 -7.74 -8.29
C GLY A 330 5.78 -6.72 -9.37
N TYR A 331 4.67 -6.02 -9.12
CA TYR A 331 4.17 -4.95 -9.96
C TYR A 331 3.21 -4.07 -9.16
N GLU A 332 3.02 -2.83 -9.61
CA GLU A 332 1.94 -1.98 -9.12
C GLU A 332 0.70 -2.17 -9.99
N GLN A 333 -0.45 -2.41 -9.36
CA GLN A 333 -1.75 -2.37 -10.01
C GLN A 333 -2.32 -0.95 -9.88
N THR A 334 -2.32 -0.22 -10.99
CA THR A 334 -2.77 1.16 -11.12
C THR A 334 -4.09 1.20 -11.88
N GLY A 335 -5.18 1.47 -11.16
CA GLY A 335 -6.52 1.67 -11.70
C GLY A 335 -7.14 3.01 -11.28
N GLY A 336 -8.41 3.22 -11.59
CA GLY A 336 -9.08 4.46 -11.23
C GLY A 336 -10.60 4.40 -11.30
N ALA A 337 -11.23 5.42 -10.73
CA ALA A 337 -12.67 5.63 -10.75
C ALA A 337 -13.06 6.69 -11.80
N PRO A 338 -14.30 6.66 -12.35
CA PRO A 338 -14.76 7.62 -13.36
C PRO A 338 -14.72 9.10 -12.95
N ASN A 339 -14.61 9.38 -11.65
CA ASN A 339 -14.45 10.73 -11.11
C ASN A 339 -13.00 11.27 -11.18
N GLY A 340 -12.04 10.42 -11.55
CA GLY A 340 -10.62 10.74 -11.67
C GLY A 340 -9.74 10.38 -10.47
N GLN A 341 -10.28 9.80 -9.38
CA GLN A 341 -9.44 9.23 -8.31
C GLN A 341 -8.69 7.99 -8.82
N GLN A 342 -7.40 7.85 -8.52
CA GLN A 342 -6.57 6.72 -8.94
C GLN A 342 -6.27 5.79 -7.76
N VAL A 343 -6.65 4.52 -7.87
CA VAL A 343 -6.35 3.52 -6.84
C VAL A 343 -5.16 2.69 -7.27
N HIS A 344 -4.13 2.76 -6.44
CA HIS A 344 -2.81 2.19 -6.67
C HIS A 344 -2.51 1.21 -5.53
N VAL A 345 -2.09 -0.02 -5.87
CA VAL A 345 -1.75 -1.07 -4.89
C VAL A 345 -0.63 -1.96 -5.42
N ASN A 346 0.36 -2.29 -4.59
CA ASN A 346 1.42 -3.21 -4.98
C ASN A 346 1.11 -4.66 -4.63
N PHE A 347 1.48 -5.56 -5.54
CA PHE A 347 1.65 -6.98 -5.27
C PHE A 347 3.14 -7.33 -5.29
N VAL A 348 3.63 -7.88 -4.18
CA VAL A 348 5.04 -8.24 -3.97
C VAL A 348 5.19 -9.74 -3.78
N ASN A 349 6.27 -10.29 -4.33
CA ASN A 349 6.56 -11.71 -4.51
C ASN A 349 5.57 -12.42 -5.45
N VAL A 350 5.22 -11.78 -6.57
CA VAL A 350 4.36 -12.33 -7.64
C VAL A 350 5.00 -12.11 -9.02
N ARG A 351 4.58 -12.90 -10.01
CA ARG A 351 5.10 -12.87 -11.40
C ARG A 351 3.99 -12.92 -12.45
N GLU A 352 2.93 -13.67 -12.19
CA GLU A 352 1.68 -13.56 -12.95
C GLU A 352 0.98 -12.24 -12.57
N ILE A 353 0.31 -11.61 -13.54
CA ILE A 353 -0.41 -10.34 -13.36
C ILE A 353 -1.84 -10.46 -13.89
N PHE A 354 -2.73 -9.56 -13.48
CA PHE A 354 -4.08 -9.46 -14.02
C PHE A 354 -4.39 -8.03 -14.47
N PRO A 355 -5.30 -7.82 -15.45
CA PRO A 355 -5.71 -6.49 -15.88
C PRO A 355 -6.18 -5.63 -14.70
N TYR A 356 -5.83 -4.34 -14.72
CA TYR A 356 -6.25 -3.41 -13.69
C TYR A 356 -7.78 -3.30 -13.59
N ILE A 357 -8.26 -2.97 -12.38
CA ILE A 357 -9.69 -2.97 -12.07
C ILE A 357 -10.18 -1.53 -11.97
N GLU A 358 -11.17 -1.20 -12.79
CA GLU A 358 -11.96 0.03 -12.68
C GLU A 358 -13.28 -0.26 -11.96
N ALA A 359 -13.74 0.70 -11.14
CA ALA A 359 -15.05 0.67 -10.51
C ALA A 359 -15.51 2.09 -10.12
N GLU A 360 -16.77 2.25 -9.69
CA GLU A 360 -17.36 3.56 -9.38
C GLU A 360 -16.75 4.24 -8.14
N THR A 361 -16.13 3.46 -7.24
CA THR A 361 -15.58 3.98 -5.96
C THR A 361 -14.24 3.34 -5.62
N PRO A 362 -13.34 4.07 -4.92
CA PRO A 362 -12.08 3.52 -4.46
C PRO A 362 -12.21 2.27 -3.58
N LEU A 363 -13.22 2.23 -2.69
CA LEU A 363 -13.58 1.05 -1.90
C LEU A 363 -13.77 -0.19 -2.77
N GLU A 364 -14.55 -0.08 -3.85
CA GLU A 364 -14.84 -1.21 -4.73
C GLU A 364 -13.60 -1.66 -5.50
N ILE A 365 -12.74 -0.72 -5.93
CA ILE A 365 -11.46 -1.07 -6.58
C ILE A 365 -10.56 -1.83 -5.60
N LEU A 366 -10.39 -1.34 -4.38
CA LEU A 366 -9.58 -1.97 -3.34
C LEU A 366 -10.12 -3.38 -2.99
N GLU A 367 -11.42 -3.52 -2.77
CA GLU A 367 -12.06 -4.80 -2.44
C GLU A 367 -11.88 -5.82 -3.57
N ARG A 368 -12.19 -5.45 -4.81
CA ARG A 368 -12.12 -6.35 -5.97
C ARG A 368 -10.68 -6.70 -6.34
N THR A 369 -9.74 -5.76 -6.18
CA THR A 369 -8.31 -6.01 -6.45
C THR A 369 -7.70 -6.93 -5.40
N PHE A 370 -8.02 -6.73 -4.11
CA PHE A 370 -7.62 -7.65 -3.05
C PHE A 370 -8.18 -9.06 -3.29
N ALA A 371 -9.49 -9.17 -3.57
CA ALA A 371 -10.14 -10.45 -3.84
C ALA A 371 -9.55 -11.16 -5.08
N LYS A 372 -9.21 -10.42 -6.14
CA LYS A 372 -8.56 -10.99 -7.32
C LYS A 372 -7.14 -11.47 -7.04
N GLY A 373 -6.40 -10.76 -6.18
CA GLY A 373 -5.12 -11.23 -5.67
C GLY A 373 -5.23 -12.56 -4.91
N GLN A 374 -6.24 -12.70 -4.04
CA GLN A 374 -6.48 -13.95 -3.32
C GLN A 374 -6.86 -15.12 -4.25
N GLU A 375 -7.59 -14.85 -5.33
CA GLU A 375 -7.96 -15.85 -6.35
C GLU A 375 -6.74 -16.29 -7.18
N LEU A 376 -5.92 -15.34 -7.63
CA LEU A 376 -4.82 -15.61 -8.57
C LEU A 376 -3.58 -16.18 -7.88
N TYR A 377 -3.26 -15.69 -6.67
CA TYR A 377 -2.07 -16.06 -5.92
C TYR A 377 -2.41 -17.06 -4.79
N GLU A 378 -3.47 -17.87 -4.94
CA GLU A 378 -3.89 -18.85 -3.94
C GLU A 378 -2.75 -19.84 -3.63
N GLY A 379 -2.34 -19.92 -2.36
CA GLY A 379 -1.25 -20.80 -1.90
C GLY A 379 0.16 -20.26 -2.14
N GLN A 380 0.31 -19.07 -2.74
CA GLN A 380 1.57 -18.33 -2.82
C GLN A 380 1.72 -17.39 -1.62
N ASP A 381 2.95 -17.22 -1.14
CA ASP A 381 3.29 -16.20 -0.15
C ASP A 381 3.53 -14.88 -0.87
N TYR A 382 2.63 -13.91 -0.69
CA TYR A 382 2.68 -12.61 -1.33
C TYR A 382 2.24 -11.50 -0.37
N LEU A 383 2.71 -10.28 -0.62
CA LEU A 383 2.29 -9.10 0.13
C LEU A 383 1.45 -8.20 -0.76
N PHE A 384 0.35 -7.69 -0.20
CA PHE A 384 -0.49 -6.65 -0.77
C PHE A 384 -0.43 -5.41 0.12
N PHE A 385 -0.17 -4.25 -0.47
CA PHE A 385 -0.29 -2.98 0.25
C PHE A 385 -0.95 -1.90 -0.61
N ALA A 386 -1.63 -0.96 0.05
CA ALA A 386 -2.26 0.17 -0.61
C ALA A 386 -1.30 1.38 -0.69
N ASN A 387 -1.14 1.92 -1.89
CA ASN A 387 -0.10 2.91 -2.16
C ASN A 387 -0.59 4.33 -1.86
N HIS A 388 0.34 5.19 -1.49
CA HIS A 388 0.23 6.66 -1.39
C HIS A 388 -1.23 7.22 -1.37
N PRO A 389 -1.99 7.10 -0.26
CA PRO A 389 -3.45 7.37 -0.22
C PRO A 389 -3.84 8.82 -0.57
N LEU A 390 -2.89 9.75 -0.41
CA LEU A 390 -3.08 11.17 -0.69
C LEU A 390 -2.69 11.57 -2.11
N TRP A 391 -2.17 10.64 -2.92
CA TRP A 391 -1.71 10.92 -4.28
C TRP A 391 -2.77 11.67 -5.06
N ARG A 392 -2.26 12.60 -5.87
CA ARG A 392 -2.97 13.68 -6.56
C ARG A 392 -3.86 14.56 -5.67
N TYR A 393 -4.92 14.03 -5.06
CA TYR A 393 -5.90 14.79 -4.30
C TYR A 393 -6.83 13.96 -3.38
N TYR A 394 -6.28 13.07 -2.55
CA TYR A 394 -7.07 12.15 -1.68
C TYR A 394 -7.79 11.08 -2.52
N ASP A 395 -7.02 10.23 -3.19
CA ASP A 395 -7.56 9.23 -4.10
C ASP A 395 -8.26 8.06 -3.39
N PHE A 396 -7.93 7.78 -2.13
CA PHE A 396 -8.81 7.03 -1.23
C PHE A 396 -8.77 7.53 0.22
N SER A 397 -9.77 7.16 1.00
CA SER A 397 -10.06 7.70 2.33
C SER A 397 -9.79 6.70 3.45
N PRO A 398 -9.67 7.16 4.72
CA PRO A 398 -9.61 6.27 5.87
C PRO A 398 -10.82 5.33 5.95
N ASN A 399 -12.01 5.79 5.55
CA ASN A 399 -13.23 4.99 5.55
C ASN A 399 -13.12 3.76 4.64
N ASP A 400 -12.44 3.87 3.49
CA ASP A 400 -12.26 2.75 2.55
C ASP A 400 -11.42 1.63 3.20
N LEU A 401 -10.36 1.98 3.94
CA LEU A 401 -9.55 0.99 4.67
C LEU A 401 -10.12 0.59 6.04
N ILE A 402 -11.00 1.38 6.67
CA ILE A 402 -11.78 0.93 7.83
C ILE A 402 -12.75 -0.19 7.41
N ALA A 403 -13.37 -0.05 6.23
CA ALA A 403 -14.27 -1.07 5.68
C ALA A 403 -13.56 -2.37 5.24
N LEU A 404 -12.24 -2.31 4.96
CA LEU A 404 -11.44 -3.43 4.46
C LEU A 404 -10.34 -3.85 5.47
N PRO A 405 -10.68 -4.40 6.66
CA PRO A 405 -9.71 -4.80 7.68
C PRO A 405 -8.71 -5.90 7.26
N GLN A 406 -9.00 -6.61 6.16
CA GLN A 406 -8.10 -7.57 5.51
C GLN A 406 -6.92 -6.90 4.77
N ILE A 407 -7.04 -5.63 4.39
CA ILE A 407 -5.90 -4.84 3.90
C ILE A 407 -5.09 -4.40 5.14
N ARG A 408 -3.89 -4.94 5.29
CA ARG A 408 -3.08 -4.81 6.51
C ARG A 408 -1.93 -3.83 6.41
N VAL A 409 -1.52 -3.42 5.21
CA VAL A 409 -0.37 -2.56 4.97
C VAL A 409 -0.74 -1.44 4.00
N PHE A 410 -0.25 -0.24 4.26
CA PHE A 410 -0.34 0.91 3.37
C PHE A 410 0.95 1.73 3.41
N GLU A 411 1.15 2.61 2.44
CA GLU A 411 2.30 3.52 2.44
C GLU A 411 2.08 4.76 3.31
N LEU A 412 2.89 4.86 4.36
CA LEU A 412 2.94 5.99 5.27
C LEU A 412 3.78 7.15 4.72
N ASN A 413 4.89 6.84 4.06
CA ASN A 413 5.85 7.81 3.55
C ASN A 413 6.45 7.31 2.22
N ASN A 414 6.46 8.16 1.21
CA ASN A 414 6.71 7.85 -0.21
C ASN A 414 7.04 9.18 -0.97
N ASN A 415 7.83 9.17 -2.06
CA ASN A 415 8.13 10.40 -2.82
C ASN A 415 6.90 11.09 -3.41
N ALA A 416 5.95 10.34 -3.98
CA ALA A 416 4.68 10.82 -4.51
C ALA A 416 3.79 11.52 -3.46
N MET A 417 3.98 11.26 -2.16
CA MET A 417 3.24 11.94 -1.09
C MET A 417 3.56 13.44 -0.95
N GLY A 418 4.48 14.00 -1.76
CA GLY A 418 4.71 15.45 -1.83
C GLY A 418 4.07 16.08 -3.06
N GLY A 419 3.35 17.20 -2.86
CA GLY A 419 2.79 17.98 -3.97
C GLY A 419 1.37 17.57 -4.41
N PHE A 420 0.70 16.72 -3.62
CA PHE A 420 -0.75 16.53 -3.71
C PHE A 420 -1.52 17.82 -3.35
N ASP A 421 -2.72 17.99 -3.89
CA ASP A 421 -3.60 19.12 -3.57
C ASP A 421 -4.30 18.89 -2.22
N ALA A 422 -3.51 19.06 -1.14
CA ALA A 422 -3.96 19.01 0.24
C ALA A 422 -5.11 20.01 0.51
N HIS A 423 -6.07 19.61 1.32
CA HIS A 423 -7.05 20.53 1.91
C HIS A 423 -6.61 20.86 3.34
N PRO A 424 -6.69 22.12 3.83
CA PRO A 424 -6.23 22.47 5.19
C PRO A 424 -6.94 21.74 6.34
N GLU A 425 -8.15 21.25 6.09
CA GLU A 425 -8.93 20.41 7.02
C GLU A 425 -8.87 18.91 6.71
N GLY A 426 -8.15 18.52 5.64
CA GLY A 426 -7.97 17.12 5.25
C GLY A 426 -6.92 16.42 6.13
N TRP A 427 -6.87 15.10 6.04
CA TRP A 427 -5.90 14.30 6.78
C TRP A 427 -4.51 14.30 6.11
N THR A 428 -3.47 14.22 6.95
CA THR A 428 -2.10 13.86 6.60
C THR A 428 -1.93 12.33 6.58
N PRO A 429 -0.77 11.77 6.16
CA PRO A 429 -0.50 10.34 6.18
C PRO A 429 -0.48 9.72 7.59
N GLU A 430 0.16 10.37 8.58
CA GLU A 430 0.07 9.86 9.96
C GLU A 430 -1.37 9.95 10.48
N LYS A 431 -2.11 11.03 10.17
CA LYS A 431 -3.51 11.16 10.58
C LYS A 431 -4.41 10.11 9.93
N PHE A 432 -4.21 9.82 8.64
CA PHE A 432 -4.90 8.74 7.92
C PHE A 432 -4.69 7.41 8.64
N TRP A 433 -3.43 7.10 8.97
CA TRP A 433 -3.04 5.88 9.66
C TRP A 433 -3.71 5.75 11.04
N ASP A 434 -3.68 6.84 11.81
CA ASP A 434 -4.24 6.89 13.16
C ASP A 434 -5.78 6.82 13.16
N VAL A 435 -6.45 7.41 12.17
CA VAL A 435 -7.90 7.27 11.99
C VAL A 435 -8.27 5.81 11.70
N VAL A 436 -7.61 5.16 10.74
CA VAL A 436 -7.88 3.75 10.45
C VAL A 436 -7.63 2.89 11.69
N ASN A 437 -6.51 3.09 12.40
CA ASN A 437 -6.17 2.31 13.58
C ASN A 437 -7.09 2.57 14.78
N ALA A 438 -7.51 3.81 15.04
CA ALA A 438 -8.47 4.13 16.10
C ALA A 438 -9.80 3.40 15.88
N HIS A 439 -10.35 3.50 14.66
CA HIS A 439 -11.60 2.85 14.30
C HIS A 439 -11.49 1.33 14.30
N ARG A 440 -10.41 0.75 13.75
CA ARG A 440 -10.19 -0.71 13.79
C ARG A 440 -10.01 -1.23 15.22
N ALA A 441 -9.16 -0.60 16.02
CA ALA A 441 -8.90 -1.01 17.41
C ALA A 441 -10.16 -0.92 18.29
N ALA A 442 -10.97 0.14 18.15
CA ALA A 442 -12.22 0.30 18.89
C ALA A 442 -13.24 -0.81 18.61
N HIS A 443 -13.16 -1.47 17.45
CA HIS A 443 -14.03 -2.58 17.04
C HIS A 443 -13.34 -3.96 17.11
N GLY A 444 -12.14 -4.05 17.70
CA GLY A 444 -11.39 -5.31 17.82
C GLY A 444 -10.89 -5.87 16.47
N GLN A 445 -10.77 -5.03 15.45
CA GLN A 445 -10.24 -5.39 14.13
C GLN A 445 -8.70 -5.29 14.10
N PRO A 446 -8.01 -6.01 13.20
CA PRO A 446 -6.55 -5.96 13.10
C PRO A 446 -6.02 -4.58 12.69
N LEU A 447 -5.04 -4.06 13.44
CA LEU A 447 -4.33 -2.82 13.14
C LEU A 447 -3.71 -2.83 11.74
N MET A 448 -3.61 -1.65 11.12
CA MET A 448 -2.93 -1.43 9.85
C MET A 448 -1.48 -1.01 10.09
N TRP A 449 -0.56 -1.55 9.29
CA TRP A 449 0.87 -1.28 9.33
C TRP A 449 1.26 -0.20 8.32
N GLY A 450 2.18 0.69 8.70
CA GLY A 450 2.71 1.76 7.86
C GLY A 450 4.04 1.36 7.24
N LEU A 451 4.10 1.39 5.91
CA LEU A 451 5.28 1.10 5.09
C LEU A 451 5.98 2.41 4.68
N GLY A 452 7.31 2.42 4.69
CA GLY A 452 8.13 3.45 4.05
C GLY A 452 8.66 2.94 2.72
N THR A 453 8.48 3.73 1.66
CA THR A 453 8.92 3.43 0.29
C THR A 453 9.41 4.72 -0.38
N ASP A 454 9.86 4.66 -1.63
CA ASP A 454 10.23 5.87 -2.36
C ASP A 454 9.52 6.08 -3.70
N ASP A 455 8.91 5.07 -4.34
CA ASP A 455 8.15 5.26 -5.60
C ASP A 455 8.94 6.09 -6.64
N ARG A 456 10.22 5.74 -6.78
CA ARG A 456 11.13 6.55 -7.59
C ARG A 456 11.00 6.23 -9.05
N HIS A 457 10.36 7.18 -9.73
CA HIS A 457 10.39 7.36 -11.17
C HIS A 457 11.69 8.02 -11.64
N SER A 458 12.26 8.96 -10.88
CA SER A 458 13.52 9.62 -11.19
C SER A 458 14.51 9.58 -10.02
N TYR A 459 15.80 9.62 -10.33
CA TYR A 459 16.88 9.41 -9.36
C TYR A 459 17.67 10.69 -9.04
N GLU A 460 17.18 11.84 -9.54
CA GLU A 460 17.72 13.18 -9.30
C GLU A 460 17.41 13.68 -7.88
N VAL A 461 16.22 13.33 -7.35
CA VAL A 461 15.78 13.63 -5.99
C VAL A 461 16.10 12.43 -5.09
N PRO A 462 16.60 12.62 -3.85
CA PRO A 462 16.81 11.53 -2.89
C PRO A 462 15.54 10.69 -2.62
N PRO A 463 15.67 9.44 -2.14
CA PRO A 463 14.54 8.67 -1.63
C PRO A 463 13.98 9.34 -0.36
N LYS A 464 12.65 9.49 -0.28
CA LYS A 464 11.99 10.05 0.90
C LYS A 464 11.77 9.05 2.02
N ALA A 465 11.66 7.74 1.74
CA ALA A 465 11.56 6.74 2.79
C ALA A 465 11.98 5.34 2.32
N TRP A 466 12.06 4.43 3.29
CA TRP A 466 12.28 3.00 3.11
C TRP A 466 11.74 2.24 4.32
N SER A 467 11.71 0.92 4.24
CA SER A 467 11.31 0.05 5.35
C SER A 467 12.48 -0.78 5.84
N VAL A 468 12.53 -1.05 7.14
CA VAL A 468 13.58 -1.86 7.77
C VAL A 468 12.92 -3.01 8.53
N VAL A 469 13.20 -4.23 8.09
CA VAL A 469 12.46 -5.46 8.46
C VAL A 469 13.31 -6.37 9.33
N ARG A 470 12.73 -6.96 10.39
CA ARG A 470 13.43 -7.85 11.34
C ARG A 470 13.20 -9.33 11.00
N ALA A 471 14.14 -9.92 10.26
CA ALA A 471 14.11 -11.33 9.83
C ALA A 471 15.38 -12.08 10.31
N ALA A 472 15.39 -13.41 10.32
CA ALA A 472 16.63 -14.16 10.59
C ALA A 472 17.50 -14.25 9.31
N ASN A 473 16.86 -14.43 8.16
CA ASN A 473 17.51 -14.54 6.85
C ASN A 473 16.93 -13.54 5.85
N LEU A 474 17.78 -13.06 4.93
CA LEU A 474 17.39 -12.24 3.79
C LEU A 474 16.78 -13.13 2.69
N CYS A 475 15.50 -13.47 2.83
CA CYS A 475 14.74 -14.21 1.82
C CYS A 475 13.27 -13.76 1.80
N PRO A 476 12.52 -13.92 0.68
CA PRO A 476 11.18 -13.38 0.55
C PRO A 476 10.23 -13.83 1.67
N HIS A 477 10.18 -15.14 1.95
CA HIS A 477 9.28 -15.72 2.95
C HIS A 477 9.44 -15.10 4.35
N GLU A 478 10.67 -14.97 4.86
CA GLU A 478 10.88 -14.39 6.19
C GLU A 478 10.62 -12.89 6.24
N LEU A 479 10.95 -12.15 5.17
CA LEU A 479 10.67 -10.71 5.09
C LEU A 479 9.16 -10.45 5.04
N LEU A 480 8.41 -11.17 4.20
CA LEU A 480 6.96 -11.00 4.08
C LEU A 480 6.22 -11.46 5.34
N ALA A 481 6.68 -12.54 5.98
CA ALA A 481 6.15 -12.96 7.29
C ALA A 481 6.42 -11.92 8.39
N ALA A 482 7.62 -11.31 8.42
CA ALA A 482 7.95 -10.24 9.35
C ALA A 482 7.09 -8.98 9.10
N ILE A 483 6.93 -8.54 7.85
CA ILE A 483 6.05 -7.41 7.49
C ILE A 483 4.60 -7.70 7.91
N SER A 484 4.08 -8.89 7.59
CA SER A 484 2.72 -9.30 7.96
C SER A 484 2.48 -9.31 9.47
N ALA A 485 3.51 -9.66 10.26
CA ALA A 485 3.49 -9.63 11.71
C ALA A 485 3.71 -8.23 12.34
N GLY A 486 4.05 -7.21 11.54
CA GLY A 486 4.40 -5.87 12.04
C GLY A 486 5.82 -5.77 12.59
N ASP A 487 6.70 -6.73 12.28
CA ASP A 487 8.08 -6.81 12.78
C ASP A 487 9.06 -6.00 11.90
N PHE A 488 8.72 -4.72 11.69
CA PHE A 488 9.44 -3.77 10.84
C PHE A 488 9.16 -2.32 11.22
N TYR A 489 9.91 -1.35 10.70
CA TYR A 489 9.62 0.08 10.83
C TYR A 489 9.80 0.82 9.50
N ALA A 490 9.15 1.98 9.37
CA ALA A 490 9.38 2.92 8.28
C ALA A 490 10.44 3.95 8.71
N SER A 491 11.30 4.40 7.80
CA SER A 491 12.36 5.37 8.07
C SER A 491 12.62 6.28 6.87
N ASN A 492 13.06 7.51 7.14
CA ASN A 492 13.64 8.42 6.15
C ASN A 492 15.03 8.95 6.56
N GLY A 493 15.71 8.29 7.50
CA GLY A 493 17.07 8.67 7.88
C GLY A 493 17.48 8.38 9.34
N LEU A 494 16.59 7.82 10.16
CA LEU A 494 16.93 7.28 11.48
C LEU A 494 16.67 5.78 11.54
N ASP A 495 17.47 5.07 12.32
CA ASP A 495 17.31 3.63 12.54
C ASP A 495 17.07 3.34 14.02
N PHE A 496 16.36 2.23 14.31
CA PHE A 496 16.17 1.73 15.67
C PHE A 496 17.19 0.64 15.97
N GLU A 497 17.95 0.81 17.06
CA GLU A 497 18.75 -0.27 17.65
C GLU A 497 17.82 -1.34 18.25
N GLU A 498 16.80 -0.89 18.99
CA GLU A 498 15.83 -1.76 19.66
C GLU A 498 14.39 -1.26 19.47
N ILE A 499 13.50 -2.20 19.16
CA ILE A 499 12.04 -2.05 19.28
C ILE A 499 11.54 -3.30 20.02
N ASN A 500 10.93 -3.10 21.18
CA ASN A 500 10.39 -4.17 22.02
C ASN A 500 8.99 -3.80 22.53
N PHE A 501 8.06 -4.75 22.46
CA PHE A 501 6.73 -4.64 23.05
C PHE A 501 6.43 -5.89 23.87
N ASP A 502 6.29 -5.73 25.19
CA ASP A 502 6.09 -6.85 26.14
C ASP A 502 4.61 -7.32 26.25
N GLY A 503 3.73 -6.82 25.38
CA GLY A 503 2.28 -6.95 25.50
C GLY A 503 1.60 -5.78 26.23
N LYS A 504 2.36 -4.79 26.72
CA LYS A 504 1.82 -3.59 27.38
C LYS A 504 2.71 -2.35 27.24
N THR A 505 4.02 -2.51 27.25
CA THR A 505 5.02 -1.44 27.22
C THR A 505 5.77 -1.48 25.90
N LEU A 506 5.68 -0.41 25.12
CA LEU A 506 6.54 -0.18 23.97
C LEU A 506 7.82 0.50 24.46
N ALA A 507 8.96 -0.15 24.30
CA ALA A 507 10.28 0.40 24.54
C ALA A 507 11.04 0.52 23.21
N VAL A 508 11.70 1.65 23.00
CA VAL A 508 12.48 1.94 21.79
C VAL A 508 13.82 2.57 22.11
N LYS A 509 14.82 2.26 21.28
CA LYS A 509 16.15 2.85 21.32
C LYS A 509 16.62 3.17 19.89
N ILE A 510 17.10 4.39 19.70
CA ILE A 510 17.62 4.90 18.42
C ILE A 510 19.06 4.38 18.24
N ASP A 511 19.39 3.84 17.07
CA ASP A 511 20.78 3.71 16.64
C ASP A 511 21.22 5.09 16.15
N VAL A 512 22.11 5.76 16.91
CA VAL A 512 22.37 7.20 16.77
C VAL A 512 23.42 7.43 15.68
N PRO A 513 23.05 7.88 14.45
CA PRO A 513 24.02 7.93 13.35
C PRO A 513 24.92 9.17 13.42
N THR A 514 24.48 10.20 14.15
CA THR A 514 25.16 11.50 14.28
C THR A 514 24.83 12.14 15.64
N GLU A 515 25.71 12.98 16.16
CA GLU A 515 25.38 13.80 17.33
C GLU A 515 24.21 14.76 17.04
N GLY A 516 23.39 15.03 18.06
CA GLY A 516 22.26 15.94 17.97
C GLY A 516 21.26 15.78 19.12
N ARG A 517 20.21 16.61 19.09
CA ARG A 517 19.02 16.44 19.93
C ARG A 517 18.06 15.47 19.24
N TYR A 518 17.48 14.56 20.00
CA TYR A 518 16.51 13.58 19.53
C TYR A 518 15.27 13.62 20.41
N ARG A 519 14.10 13.37 19.80
CA ARG A 519 12.82 13.27 20.51
C ARG A 519 12.10 12.00 20.08
N ILE A 520 11.52 11.33 21.05
CA ILE A 520 10.68 10.14 20.89
C ILE A 520 9.25 10.56 21.27
N GLU A 521 8.33 10.44 20.32
CA GLU A 521 6.90 10.72 20.50
C GLU A 521 6.14 9.40 20.51
N PHE A 522 5.54 9.06 21.65
CA PHE A 522 4.59 7.95 21.77
C PHE A 522 3.21 8.47 21.42
N ILE A 523 2.67 8.00 20.30
CA ILE A 523 1.44 8.51 19.67
C ILE A 523 0.37 7.41 19.71
N GLY A 524 -0.88 7.79 19.93
CA GLY A 524 -2.00 6.87 19.89
C GLY A 524 -3.34 7.54 20.13
N THR A 525 -4.41 6.76 20.17
CA THR A 525 -5.77 7.24 20.39
C THR A 525 -6.36 6.63 21.67
N LYS A 526 -7.19 7.38 22.39
CA LYS A 526 -7.87 6.90 23.61
C LYS A 526 -9.28 6.37 23.30
N LYS A 527 -9.81 5.51 24.14
CA LYS A 527 -11.12 4.85 24.02
C LYS A 527 -12.32 5.81 24.07
N ASP A 528 -12.12 7.02 24.58
CA ASP A 528 -13.11 8.09 24.72
C ASP A 528 -13.01 9.16 23.61
N TYR A 529 -12.28 8.88 22.51
CA TYR A 529 -12.20 9.76 21.34
C TYR A 529 -13.56 10.02 20.66
N ASP A 530 -13.70 11.18 20.04
CA ASP A 530 -14.80 11.43 19.11
C ASP A 530 -14.58 10.68 17.80
N ALA A 531 -15.33 9.58 17.63
CA ALA A 531 -15.31 8.72 16.44
C ALA A 531 -16.20 9.23 15.30
N SER A 532 -16.78 10.43 15.41
CA SER A 532 -17.55 11.03 14.32
C SER A 532 -16.64 11.69 13.26
N SER A 533 -17.13 11.71 12.02
CA SER A 533 -16.58 12.54 10.95
C SER A 533 -17.62 13.54 10.45
N ARG A 534 -17.15 14.60 9.80
CA ARG A 534 -17.99 15.52 9.01
C ARG A 534 -17.49 15.59 7.57
N VAL A 535 -18.41 15.52 6.61
CA VAL A 535 -18.05 15.63 5.19
C VAL A 535 -17.96 17.11 4.80
N ILE A 536 -16.82 17.53 4.26
CA ILE A 536 -16.68 18.80 3.52
C ILE A 536 -16.81 18.55 2.01
N GLN A 537 -17.32 19.54 1.28
CA GLN A 537 -17.21 19.58 -0.18
C GLN A 537 -15.96 20.39 -0.52
N VAL A 538 -15.07 19.81 -1.33
CA VAL A 538 -13.96 20.54 -1.95
C VAL A 538 -14.34 20.82 -3.40
N GLU A 539 -14.39 22.10 -3.75
CA GLU A 539 -14.69 22.55 -5.11
C GLU A 539 -13.66 22.08 -6.11
N LYS A 540 -14.01 22.10 -7.41
CA LYS A 540 -13.10 21.73 -8.48
C LYS A 540 -11.86 22.64 -8.46
N GLY A 541 -10.68 22.03 -8.32
CA GLY A 541 -9.40 22.72 -8.40
C GLY A 541 -8.86 22.79 -9.84
N GLU A 542 -7.66 23.36 -9.99
CA GLU A 542 -6.93 23.34 -11.26
C GLU A 542 -6.56 21.91 -11.67
N ARG A 543 -6.05 21.12 -10.71
CA ARG A 543 -5.56 19.74 -10.95
C ARG A 543 -6.59 18.65 -10.61
N ASN A 544 -7.72 19.02 -10.00
CA ASN A 544 -8.62 18.12 -9.25
C ASN A 544 -10.09 18.21 -9.67
N PRO A 545 -10.85 17.11 -9.63
CA PRO A 545 -12.32 17.14 -9.63
C PRO A 545 -12.86 17.75 -8.32
N ALA A 546 -14.13 18.18 -8.36
CA ALA A 546 -14.86 18.45 -7.12
C ALA A 546 -15.08 17.13 -6.37
N ARG A 547 -14.84 17.12 -5.05
CA ARG A 547 -14.76 15.88 -4.25
C ARG A 547 -15.26 16.07 -2.82
N LYS A 548 -15.42 14.95 -2.12
CA LYS A 548 -15.86 14.91 -0.71
C LYS A 548 -14.72 14.41 0.17
N ILE A 549 -14.52 15.04 1.32
CA ILE A 549 -13.47 14.71 2.28
C ILE A 549 -14.09 14.61 3.67
N ASP A 550 -13.88 13.49 4.37
CA ASP A 550 -14.25 13.27 5.78
C ASP A 550 -13.25 13.91 6.76
N VAL A 551 -13.64 14.97 7.46
CA VAL A 551 -12.82 15.54 8.54
C VAL A 551 -13.11 14.80 9.84
N TYR A 552 -12.07 14.29 10.50
CA TYR A 552 -12.11 13.53 11.75
C TYR A 552 -11.63 14.36 12.95
N SER A 553 -11.90 13.92 14.19
CA SER A 553 -11.47 14.63 15.40
C SER A 553 -9.94 14.69 15.56
N ASP A 554 -9.44 15.80 16.10
CA ASP A 554 -8.05 16.00 16.51
C ASP A 554 -7.62 15.12 17.70
N ASP A 555 -8.57 14.51 18.43
CA ASP A 555 -8.30 13.56 19.53
C ASP A 555 -7.71 12.21 19.05
N ILE A 556 -7.73 11.96 17.73
CA ILE A 556 -7.17 10.77 17.09
C ILE A 556 -5.69 11.01 16.74
N GLY A 557 -4.81 10.09 17.14
CA GLY A 557 -3.37 10.17 16.84
C GLY A 557 -2.63 11.22 17.68
N VAL A 558 -3.00 11.36 18.95
CA VAL A 558 -2.39 12.35 19.86
C VAL A 558 -1.08 11.84 20.46
N VAL A 559 -0.15 12.76 20.73
CA VAL A 559 1.06 12.46 21.52
C VAL A 559 0.66 12.15 22.96
N LEU A 560 0.74 10.88 23.34
CA LEU A 560 0.46 10.36 24.68
C LEU A 560 1.60 10.66 25.66
N GLN A 561 2.83 10.71 25.16
CA GLN A 561 4.06 11.09 25.87
C GLN A 561 5.14 11.49 24.87
N ALA A 562 5.91 12.53 25.19
CA ALA A 562 7.16 12.85 24.50
C ALA A 562 8.35 12.66 25.45
N VAL A 563 9.49 12.19 24.92
CA VAL A 563 10.75 12.00 25.65
C VAL A 563 11.87 12.63 24.83
N GLU A 564 12.60 13.58 25.41
CA GLU A 564 13.84 14.10 24.84
C GLU A 564 14.97 13.10 25.17
N GLY A 565 15.65 12.58 24.15
CA GLY A 565 16.67 11.55 24.29
C GLY A 565 16.64 10.52 23.16
N THR A 566 17.48 9.50 23.31
CA THR A 566 17.71 8.43 22.31
C THR A 566 17.13 7.07 22.74
N GLU A 567 16.55 6.99 23.93
CA GLU A 567 15.83 5.83 24.45
C GLU A 567 14.59 6.28 25.23
N GLY A 568 13.54 5.47 25.21
CA GLY A 568 12.28 5.80 25.87
C GLY A 568 11.31 4.62 25.89
N SER A 569 10.31 4.70 26.76
CA SER A 569 9.23 3.72 26.81
C SER A 569 7.89 4.34 27.20
N TYR A 570 6.82 3.70 26.75
CA TYR A 570 5.44 4.02 27.11
C TYR A 570 4.67 2.74 27.43
N THR A 571 4.10 2.67 28.64
CA THR A 571 3.20 1.59 29.06
C THR A 571 1.75 2.00 28.79
N LEU A 572 1.04 1.20 27.98
CA LEU A 572 -0.38 1.38 27.67
C LEU A 572 -1.22 1.53 28.95
N LYS A 573 -2.04 2.59 28.97
CA LYS A 573 -3.04 2.86 30.00
C LYS A 573 -4.32 2.11 29.65
N SER A 574 -5.18 1.87 30.64
CA SER A 574 -6.44 1.13 30.44
C SER A 574 -7.38 1.81 29.43
N ASN A 575 -7.26 3.12 29.22
CA ASN A 575 -8.03 3.90 28.27
C ASN A 575 -7.33 4.14 26.92
N ASP A 576 -6.10 3.67 26.69
CA ASP A 576 -5.47 3.75 25.38
C ASP A 576 -6.03 2.63 24.46
N LEU A 577 -6.14 2.91 23.15
CA LEU A 577 -6.51 1.91 22.11
C LEU A 577 -5.29 1.22 21.51
N TYR A 578 -4.21 1.98 21.30
CA TYR A 578 -2.91 1.52 20.81
C TYR A 578 -1.85 2.58 21.11
N VAL A 579 -0.58 2.22 20.93
CA VAL A 579 0.57 3.15 20.90
C VAL A 579 1.52 2.78 19.76
N ARG A 580 2.04 3.78 19.05
CA ARG A 580 3.20 3.71 18.15
C ARG A 580 4.26 4.70 18.62
N ALA A 581 5.52 4.50 18.26
CA ALA A 581 6.58 5.47 18.52
C ALA A 581 7.06 6.09 17.21
N LYS A 582 7.22 7.42 17.21
CA LYS A 582 7.93 8.19 16.20
C LYS A 582 9.21 8.74 16.81
N ILE A 583 10.32 8.63 16.10
CA ILE A 583 11.59 9.26 16.48
C ILE A 583 11.94 10.34 15.47
N VAL A 584 12.49 11.45 15.95
CA VAL A 584 12.93 12.59 15.11
C VAL A 584 14.24 13.15 15.62
N LYS A 585 15.08 13.65 14.70
CA LYS A 585 16.18 14.56 15.05
C LYS A 585 15.64 15.98 15.15
N VAL A 586 15.84 16.65 16.29
CA VAL A 586 15.21 17.94 16.59
C VAL A 586 16.03 19.11 16.03
N SER A 587 15.48 19.77 15.01
CA SER A 587 15.96 21.03 14.44
C SER A 587 14.87 22.12 14.50
N ASP A 588 15.25 23.37 14.23
CA ASP A 588 14.33 24.51 14.27
C ASP A 588 13.42 24.59 13.03
N ASP A 589 13.75 23.84 11.97
CA ASP A 589 13.02 23.74 10.70
C ASP A 589 12.25 22.41 10.52
N LEU A 590 12.31 21.53 11.53
CA LEU A 590 11.66 20.21 11.56
C LEU A 590 10.18 20.31 11.18
N LYS A 591 9.78 19.60 10.12
CA LYS A 591 8.40 19.53 9.65
C LYS A 591 7.57 18.57 10.51
N PRO A 592 6.25 18.80 10.65
CA PRO A 592 5.35 17.87 11.33
C PRO A 592 5.13 16.59 10.52
N ASP A 593 4.46 15.61 11.13
CA ASP A 593 3.91 14.44 10.43
C ASP A 593 4.97 13.65 9.60
N TRP A 594 4.55 12.97 8.54
CA TRP A 594 5.42 12.26 7.59
C TRP A 594 6.58 13.09 7.00
N GLU A 595 6.47 14.42 6.97
CA GLU A 595 7.53 15.33 6.48
C GLU A 595 8.69 15.50 7.47
N SER A 596 8.56 15.03 8.72
CA SER A 596 9.68 15.03 9.67
C SER A 596 10.88 14.26 9.09
N GLU A 597 12.02 14.93 8.94
CA GLU A 597 13.25 14.33 8.38
C GLU A 597 14.49 14.84 9.14
N PRO A 598 15.43 13.97 9.55
CA PRO A 598 15.33 12.52 9.56
C PRO A 598 14.47 12.01 10.74
N ALA A 599 13.73 10.94 10.49
CA ALA A 599 12.75 10.32 11.36
C ALA A 599 12.60 8.81 11.09
N ALA A 600 11.92 8.12 12.01
CA ALA A 600 11.43 6.76 11.82
C ALA A 600 10.18 6.48 12.67
N TRP A 601 9.36 5.52 12.23
CA TRP A 601 8.05 5.18 12.80
C TRP A 601 7.94 3.68 13.05
N THR A 602 7.69 3.27 14.30
CA THR A 602 7.33 1.88 14.62
C THR A 602 5.91 1.58 14.18
N GLN A 603 5.58 0.29 14.03
CA GLN A 603 4.17 -0.13 13.94
C GLN A 603 3.40 0.20 15.25
N PRO A 604 2.06 0.25 15.21
CA PRO A 604 1.22 0.39 16.39
C PRO A 604 1.03 -0.94 17.14
N TYR A 605 0.95 -0.85 18.46
CA TYR A 605 0.77 -1.97 19.39
C TYR A 605 -0.44 -1.69 20.31
N ALA A 606 -1.27 -2.70 20.59
CA ALA A 606 -2.52 -2.58 21.37
C ALA A 606 -2.64 -3.66 22.45
#